data_AF-F9N3Q0-F1
#
_entry.id   AF-F9N3Q0-F1
#
_cell.length_a   1.000
_cell.length_b   1.000
_cell.length_c   1.000
_cell.angle_alpha   90.00
_cell.angle_beta   90.00
_cell.angle_gamma   90.00
#
_symmetry.space_group_name_H-M   'P 1'
#
loop_
_entity.id
_entity.type
_entity.pdbx_description
1 polymer ?
#
loop_
_entity_poly.entity_id
_entity_poly.type
_entity_poly.pdbx_seq_one_letter_code
_entity_poly.pdbx_strand_id
1 'polypeptide(L)'
;MYDVHSSKAEEFINHEEILATLQYAEENKENRPLLDAILEKAKTRVGLNHREAMVLLECPLPEYKEKLFALAKEIKQAIYGNRIVLFAPLYLSNYCINGCVYCPYHAKIKPLLAKIKPRSSP
;
A
#
# COMPACT_ATOMS: atom_id res chain seq x y z
N MET A 1 22.31 -9.23 -7.27
CA MET A 1 22.16 -9.84 -5.92
C MET A 1 21.29 -8.90 -5.13
N TYR A 2 20.27 -9.38 -4.43
CA TYR A 2 19.38 -8.52 -3.65
C TYR A 2 20.15 -7.85 -2.50
N ASP A 3 19.99 -6.54 -2.36
CA ASP A 3 20.53 -5.75 -1.26
C ASP A 3 19.50 -4.72 -0.80
N VAL A 4 18.97 -4.91 0.42
CA VAL A 4 17.95 -4.04 1.02
C VAL A 4 18.46 -2.62 1.33
N HIS A 5 19.77 -2.44 1.42
CA HIS A 5 20.38 -1.15 1.72
C HIS A 5 20.97 -0.46 0.49
N SER A 6 20.80 -1.04 -0.71
CA SER A 6 21.29 -0.42 -1.94
C SER A 6 20.54 0.87 -2.26
N SER A 7 21.28 1.86 -2.76
CA SER A 7 20.73 3.10 -3.29
C SER A 7 20.19 2.96 -4.72
N LYS A 8 20.37 1.80 -5.37
CA LYS A 8 19.89 1.54 -6.74
C LYS A 8 18.65 0.66 -6.71
N ALA A 9 17.61 1.11 -7.41
CA ALA A 9 16.29 0.47 -7.39
C ALA A 9 16.32 -0.99 -7.83
N GLU A 10 17.12 -1.32 -8.83
CA GLU A 10 17.19 -2.67 -9.40
C GLU A 10 17.87 -3.67 -8.47
N GLU A 11 18.60 -3.18 -7.47
CA GLU A 11 19.34 -3.98 -6.50
C GLU A 11 18.49 -4.26 -5.25
N PHE A 12 17.64 -3.31 -4.80
CA PHE A 12 16.72 -3.52 -3.67
C PHE A 12 15.28 -3.94 -4.09
N ILE A 13 14.84 -3.64 -5.32
CA ILE A 13 13.59 -4.17 -5.91
C ILE A 13 13.98 -5.33 -6.83
N ASN A 14 14.20 -6.49 -6.22
CA ASN A 14 14.69 -7.68 -6.91
C ASN A 14 13.55 -8.67 -7.20
N HIS A 15 13.40 -9.10 -8.45
CA HIS A 15 12.33 -10.00 -8.88
C HIS A 15 12.34 -11.35 -8.16
N GLU A 16 13.52 -11.98 -8.04
CA GLU A 16 13.66 -13.29 -7.40
C GLU A 16 13.38 -13.21 -5.90
N GLU A 17 13.80 -12.11 -5.24
CA GLU A 17 13.48 -11.90 -3.82
C GLU A 17 11.96 -11.70 -3.61
N ILE A 18 11.28 -11.03 -4.54
CA ILE A 18 9.82 -10.87 -4.48
C ILE A 18 9.13 -12.23 -4.63
N LEU A 19 9.54 -13.04 -5.62
CA LEU A 19 8.97 -14.39 -5.81
C LEU A 19 9.22 -15.29 -4.60
N ALA A 20 10.44 -15.27 -4.06
CA ALA A 20 10.78 -16.01 -2.85
C ALA A 20 9.97 -15.54 -1.63
N THR A 21 9.68 -14.24 -1.54
CA THR A 21 8.85 -13.66 -0.48
C THR A 21 7.38 -14.11 -0.60
N LEU A 22 6.83 -14.13 -1.82
CA LEU A 22 5.48 -14.64 -2.08
C LEU A 22 5.36 -16.12 -1.72
N GLN A 23 6.32 -16.93 -2.14
CA GLN A 23 6.35 -18.36 -1.81
C GLN A 23 6.45 -18.57 -0.29
N TYR A 24 7.35 -17.85 0.38
CA TYR A 24 7.49 -17.94 1.84
C TYR A 24 6.19 -17.57 2.56
N ALA A 25 5.48 -16.55 2.11
CA ALA A 25 4.20 -16.15 2.67
C ALA A 25 3.11 -17.20 2.45
N GLU A 26 3.03 -17.77 1.24
CA GLU A 26 2.08 -18.84 0.91
C GLU A 26 2.31 -20.09 1.77
N GLU A 27 3.56 -20.49 1.99
CA GLU A 27 3.93 -21.62 2.87
C GLU A 27 3.60 -21.37 4.34
N ASN A 28 3.51 -20.11 4.77
CA ASN A 28 3.35 -19.72 6.16
C ASN A 28 2.04 -18.99 6.48
N LYS A 29 1.11 -18.88 5.53
CA LYS A 29 -0.12 -18.08 5.66
C LYS A 29 -1.04 -18.48 6.82
N GLU A 30 -0.93 -19.72 7.29
CA GLU A 30 -1.67 -20.25 8.45
C GLU A 30 -0.76 -20.62 9.63
N ASN A 31 0.52 -20.26 9.58
CA ASN A 31 1.49 -20.54 10.63
C ASN A 31 1.23 -19.64 11.85
N ARG A 32 0.32 -20.07 12.73
CA ARG A 32 -0.11 -19.34 13.93
C ARG A 32 1.05 -18.85 14.81
N PRO A 33 2.04 -19.69 15.19
CA PRO A 33 3.20 -19.22 15.95
C PRO A 33 3.96 -18.08 15.28
N LEU A 34 4.17 -18.16 13.96
CA LEU A 34 4.85 -17.11 13.22
C LEU A 34 4.01 -15.84 13.16
N LEU A 35 2.71 -15.95 12.87
CA LEU A 35 1.78 -14.82 12.83
C LEU A 35 1.73 -14.08 14.17
N ASP A 36 1.65 -14.81 15.28
CA ASP A 36 1.67 -14.21 16.61
C ASP A 36 3.03 -13.53 16.89
N ALA A 37 4.15 -14.14 16.51
CA ALA A 37 5.48 -13.52 16.65
C ALA A 37 5.62 -12.21 15.84
N ILE A 38 5.08 -12.18 14.61
CA ILE A 38 5.07 -10.99 13.76
C ILE A 38 4.21 -9.88 14.41
N LEU A 39 3.03 -10.22 14.93
CA LEU A 39 2.16 -9.25 15.61
C LEU A 39 2.81 -8.71 16.90
N GLU A 40 3.48 -9.55 17.68
CA GLU A 40 4.24 -9.11 18.85
C GLU A 40 5.39 -8.17 18.47
N LYS A 41 6.12 -8.45 17.38
CA LYS A 41 7.13 -7.53 16.85
C LYS A 41 6.50 -6.20 16.43
N ALA A 42 5.37 -6.22 15.73
CA ALA A 42 4.68 -5.01 15.28
C ALA A 42 4.26 -4.11 16.46
N LYS A 43 3.87 -4.69 17.61
CA LYS A 43 3.57 -3.93 18.84
C LYS A 43 4.73 -3.08 19.34
N THR A 44 5.98 -3.48 19.08
CA THR A 44 7.18 -2.72 19.47
C THR A 44 7.42 -1.48 18.61
N ARG A 45 6.68 -1.30 17.50
CA ARG A 45 6.71 -0.13 16.61
C ARG A 45 8.07 0.13 15.92
N VAL A 46 8.93 -0.88 15.84
CA VAL A 46 10.20 -0.82 15.10
C VAL A 46 10.05 -1.12 13.60
N GLY A 47 8.84 -1.48 13.16
CA GLY A 47 8.53 -1.87 11.78
C GLY A 47 8.67 -3.37 11.52
N LEU A 48 8.10 -3.79 10.39
CA LEU A 48 8.20 -5.16 9.86
C LEU A 48 9.06 -5.15 8.61
N ASN A 49 9.76 -6.25 8.33
CA ASN A 49 10.40 -6.44 7.04
C ASN A 49 9.36 -6.87 5.97
N HIS A 50 9.76 -6.88 4.70
CA HIS A 50 8.87 -7.20 3.58
C HIS A 50 8.30 -8.62 3.64
N ARG A 51 9.06 -9.60 4.14
CA ARG A 51 8.60 -10.99 4.28
C ARG A 51 7.55 -11.15 5.37
N GLU A 52 7.79 -10.55 6.55
CA GLU A 52 6.83 -10.51 7.66
C GLU A 52 5.53 -9.82 7.24
N ALA A 53 5.63 -8.70 6.52
CA ALA A 53 4.46 -8.01 5.99
C ALA A 53 3.69 -8.87 4.98
N MET A 54 4.40 -9.60 4.11
CA MET A 54 3.78 -10.49 3.12
C MET A 54 3.01 -11.65 3.77
N VAL A 55 3.55 -12.25 4.84
CA VAL A 55 2.86 -13.31 5.60
C VAL A 55 1.53 -12.81 6.18
N LEU A 56 1.50 -11.58 6.72
CA LEU A 56 0.25 -10.97 7.21
C LEU A 56 -0.74 -10.67 6.08
N LEU A 57 -0.26 -10.29 4.90
CA LEU A 57 -1.08 -10.03 3.72
C LEU A 57 -1.74 -11.30 3.17
N GLU A 58 -1.00 -12.42 3.11
CA GLU A 58 -1.50 -13.71 2.62
C GLU A 58 -2.37 -14.45 3.64
N CYS A 59 -2.36 -14.07 4.92
CA CYS A 59 -3.09 -14.75 5.98
C CYS A 59 -4.62 -14.80 5.71
N PRO A 60 -5.21 -15.99 5.48
CA PRO A 60 -6.65 -16.11 5.20
C PRO A 60 -7.51 -16.05 6.46
N LEU A 61 -6.91 -16.29 7.64
CA LEU A 61 -7.58 -16.46 8.93
C LEU A 61 -8.26 -15.16 9.41
N PRO A 62 -9.59 -15.12 9.55
CA PRO A 62 -10.32 -13.92 9.99
C PRO A 62 -9.90 -13.41 11.37
N GLU A 63 -9.61 -14.30 12.32
CA GLU A 63 -9.23 -13.92 13.68
C GLU A 63 -7.90 -13.13 13.71
N TYR A 64 -6.98 -13.43 12.80
CA TYR A 64 -5.73 -12.68 12.67
C TYR A 64 -5.92 -11.34 11.97
N LYS A 65 -6.89 -11.23 11.05
CA LYS A 65 -7.28 -9.93 10.48
C LYS A 65 -7.84 -9.00 11.54
N GLU A 66 -8.68 -9.51 12.45
CA GLU A 66 -9.20 -8.73 13.58
C GLU A 66 -8.08 -8.27 14.52
N LYS A 67 -7.16 -9.18 14.90
CA LYS A 67 -5.96 -8.83 15.68
C LYS A 67 -5.13 -7.74 14.98
N LEU A 68 -4.90 -7.86 13.67
CA LEU A 68 -4.15 -6.90 12.87
C LEU A 68 -4.81 -5.53 12.86
N PHE A 69 -6.13 -5.46 12.66
CA PHE A 69 -6.86 -4.19 12.67
C PHE A 69 -6.89 -3.53 14.06
N ALA A 70 -7.06 -4.33 15.12
CA ALA A 70 -6.99 -3.84 16.49
C ALA A 70 -5.61 -3.24 16.79
N LEU A 71 -4.54 -3.96 16.45
CA LEU A 71 -3.17 -3.50 16.62
C LEU A 71 -2.86 -2.25 15.79
N ALA A 72 -3.30 -2.20 14.52
CA ALA A 72 -3.14 -1.02 13.68
C ALA A 72 -3.82 0.21 14.29
N LYS A 73 -5.01 0.05 14.88
CA LYS A 73 -5.72 1.11 15.59
C LYS A 73 -4.95 1.58 16.84
N GLU A 74 -4.42 0.65 17.63
CA GLU A 74 -3.61 0.96 18.82
C GLU A 74 -2.34 1.74 18.43
N ILE A 75 -1.61 1.30 17.41
CA ILE A 75 -0.41 1.96 16.90
C ILE A 75 -0.77 3.36 16.37
N LYS A 76 -1.85 3.47 15.58
CA LYS A 76 -2.35 4.76 15.08
C LYS A 76 -2.65 5.71 16.22
N GLN A 77 -3.33 5.22 17.27
CA GLN A 77 -3.70 6.05 18.42
C GLN A 77 -2.46 6.47 19.23
N ALA A 78 -1.50 5.58 19.42
CA ALA A 78 -0.29 5.87 20.17
C ALA A 78 0.61 6.91 19.48
N ILE A 79 0.71 6.86 18.15
CA ILE A 79 1.59 7.75 17.38
C ILE A 79 0.86 9.04 16.97
N TYR A 80 -0.37 8.92 16.45
CA TYR A 80 -1.09 10.02 15.82
C TYR A 80 -2.27 10.55 16.65
N GLY A 81 -2.71 9.82 17.68
CA GLY A 81 -3.90 10.14 18.46
C GLY A 81 -5.16 10.18 17.60
N ASN A 82 -6.11 11.04 17.97
CA ASN A 82 -7.35 11.25 17.21
C ASN A 82 -7.19 12.23 16.03
N ARG A 83 -5.97 12.71 15.75
CA ARG A 83 -5.75 13.72 14.70
C ARG A 83 -6.04 13.13 13.32
N ILE A 84 -6.75 13.90 12.50
CA ILE A 84 -7.01 13.65 11.09
C ILE A 84 -6.57 14.91 10.33
N VAL A 85 -5.64 14.75 9.39
CA VAL A 85 -5.13 15.86 8.58
C VAL A 85 -6.04 16.05 7.36
N LEU A 86 -6.47 17.28 7.10
CA LEU A 86 -7.30 17.65 5.95
C LEU A 86 -6.44 18.36 4.89
N PHE A 87 -6.62 18.00 3.62
CA PHE A 87 -6.00 18.68 2.49
C PHE A 87 -6.97 18.73 1.30
N ALA A 88 -6.84 19.77 0.46
CA ALA A 88 -7.65 19.93 -0.75
C ALA A 88 -6.73 19.94 -1.98
N PRO A 89 -6.82 18.95 -2.89
CA PRO A 89 -6.01 18.92 -4.09
C PRO A 89 -6.50 19.98 -5.11
N LEU A 90 -5.57 20.69 -5.73
CA LEU A 90 -5.83 21.63 -6.81
C LEU A 90 -5.19 21.13 -8.11
N TYR A 91 -6.02 20.61 -9.02
CA TYR A 91 -5.58 20.19 -10.36
C TYR A 91 -5.57 21.40 -11.29
N LEU A 92 -4.38 21.91 -11.60
CA LEU A 92 -4.22 23.06 -12.51
C LEU A 92 -4.32 22.67 -14.00
N SER A 93 -3.99 21.42 -14.32
CA SER A 93 -4.04 20.88 -15.68
C SER A 93 -4.31 19.39 -15.66
N ASN A 94 -5.05 18.91 -16.66
CA ASN A 94 -5.26 17.50 -16.95
C ASN A 94 -4.54 17.06 -18.24
N TYR A 95 -3.72 17.92 -18.85
CA TYR A 95 -2.89 17.56 -20.00
C TYR A 95 -1.74 16.66 -19.56
N CYS A 96 -1.60 15.50 -20.20
CA CYS A 96 -0.54 14.53 -19.92
C CYS A 96 -0.12 13.83 -21.22
N ILE A 97 1.20 13.70 -21.44
CA ILE A 97 1.76 13.01 -22.62
C ILE A 97 1.79 11.48 -22.46
N ASN A 98 1.63 10.98 -21.24
CA ASN A 98 1.76 9.56 -20.93
C ASN A 98 0.53 8.77 -21.33
N GLY A 99 0.72 7.47 -21.56
CA GLY A 99 -0.33 6.54 -21.98
C GLY A 99 -0.84 5.59 -20.89
N CYS A 100 -0.75 5.96 -19.61
CA CYS A 100 -1.04 5.08 -18.47
C CYS A 100 -2.45 4.47 -18.54
N VAL A 101 -2.54 3.14 -18.59
CA VAL A 101 -3.81 2.40 -18.79
C VAL A 101 -4.83 2.56 -17.66
N TYR A 102 -4.38 2.98 -16.49
CA TYR A 102 -5.20 3.21 -15.30
C TYR A 102 -5.61 4.67 -15.10
N CYS A 103 -5.12 5.60 -15.92
CA CYS A 103 -5.27 7.04 -15.69
C CYS A 103 -6.23 7.69 -16.69
N PRO A 104 -7.27 8.42 -16.25
CA PRO A 104 -8.22 9.07 -17.16
C PRO A 104 -7.64 10.26 -17.95
N TYR A 105 -6.47 10.78 -17.55
CA TYR A 105 -5.79 11.90 -18.23
C TYR A 105 -4.79 11.44 -19.29
N HIS A 106 -4.65 10.13 -19.49
CA HIS A 106 -3.65 9.62 -20.43
C HIS A 106 -3.97 10.01 -21.87
N ALA A 107 -2.91 10.30 -22.65
CA ALA A 107 -2.98 10.86 -24.00
C ALA A 107 -3.78 10.02 -25.01
N LYS A 108 -4.00 8.73 -24.71
CA LYS A 108 -4.71 7.80 -25.60
C LYS A 108 -6.23 7.93 -25.52
N ILE A 109 -6.79 8.57 -24.49
CA ILE A 109 -8.21 8.96 -24.46
C ILE A 109 -8.38 10.20 -25.34
N LYS A 110 -9.29 10.13 -26.33
CA LYS A 110 -9.77 11.34 -27.01
C LYS A 110 -10.41 12.24 -25.95
N PRO A 111 -9.97 13.50 -25.77
CA PRO A 111 -10.61 14.38 -24.83
C PRO A 111 -12.07 14.55 -25.26
N LEU A 112 -12.99 14.06 -24.43
CA LEU A 112 -14.34 14.60 -24.41
C LEU A 112 -14.18 16.03 -23.92
N LEU A 113 -13.99 16.97 -24.85
CA LEU A 113 -14.28 18.37 -24.61
C LEU A 113 -15.78 18.44 -24.30
N ALA A 114 -16.16 18.13 -23.07
CA ALA A 114 -17.44 18.53 -22.54
C ALA A 114 -17.40 20.06 -22.55
N LYS A 115 -17.92 20.65 -23.63
CA LYS A 115 -18.28 22.06 -23.68
C LYS A 115 -19.14 22.29 -22.43
N ILE A 116 -18.56 22.89 -21.40
CA ILE A 116 -19.33 23.40 -20.27
C ILE A 116 -20.18 24.52 -20.88
N LYS A 117 -21.41 24.20 -21.28
CA LYS A 117 -22.41 25.25 -21.51
C LYS A 117 -22.58 25.92 -20.15
N PRO A 118 -22.37 27.24 -20.03
CA PRO A 118 -22.65 27.91 -18.77
C PRO A 118 -24.08 27.57 -18.38
N ARG A 119 -24.27 27.11 -17.13
CA ARG A 119 -25.61 27.04 -16.53
C ARG A 119 -26.16 28.46 -16.62
N SER A 120 -27.18 28.67 -17.45
CA SER A 120 -27.97 29.89 -17.37
C SER A 120 -28.50 29.97 -15.94
N SER A 121 -28.09 31.01 -15.24
CA SER A 121 -28.60 31.36 -13.91
C SER A 121 -30.14 31.36 -13.93
N PRO A 122 -30.83 30.96 -12.84
CA PRO A 122 -32.24 31.26 -12.70
C PRO A 122 -32.51 32.76 -12.69
#